data_AF-H0G9W3-F1
#
_entry.id   AF-H0G9W3-F1
#
_cell.length_a   1.000
_cell.length_b   1.000
_cell.length_c   1.000
_cell.angle_alpha   90.00
_cell.angle_beta   90.00
_cell.angle_gamma   90.00
#
_symmetry.space_group_name_H-M   'P 1'
#
loop_
_entity.id
_entity.type
_entity.pdbx_description
1 polymer ?
#
loop_
_entity_poly.entity_id
_entity_poly.type
_entity_poly.pdbx_seq_one_letter_code
_entity_poly.pdbx_strand_id
1 'polypeptide(L)'
;PTVNICCVGDDDQSIYGWRGAEVDNILRFEKDFPGAKVIKLERNYRSTEHILGAAAHLIAHNEGRLGKTLFTERTNPDDEKVHVHAAWDSEEEARAIGEEIEQLQRKKHNLNDISILVRASFQMREFEDRFVTLGLNYRVIGGPRFYERLEIRDAMAYFRLVCQPADDLAFERIVNTPKRGLGETTVRTLHDYARARDIPMLAAASDIVETDELKPKARKGLFDVVADFRRWQTLLETTPHTELAEQILDESGYTAMWQADKSAEAPGRLENLKELIRSMEAFESMRGFLEHVALVMDAEQNENMDAVSIMTLHSAKGLEFDTVFLPGWEEGLFPHQRALDEGGRAGLEEERRLAYVGITRAKRRCHIWFVSNRRIHGLWQSTLPSRFLDELPIAHVEVAEQEVSYGGYGRGGYGQSRFDKADPFENNYQTPGWKRAQQHRSEATRDNWGTRSGHAIERIGYGESGPRTRTIEGELVAKSTSAEPSRFNVGDRVFHIKFGNGNIAAIEGNKLTIDFDRAGQKRVLDGFVERV
;
A
#
# COMPACT_ATOMS: atom_id res chain seq x y z
N PRO A 1 -37.10 -36.83 14.62
CA PRO A 1 -35.63 -36.71 14.83
C PRO A 1 -35.34 -35.52 15.75
N THR A 2 -34.73 -35.78 16.92
CA THR A 2 -34.18 -34.72 17.77
C THR A 2 -33.02 -34.05 17.03
N VAL A 3 -33.18 -32.76 16.76
CA VAL A 3 -32.19 -31.97 16.04
C VAL A 3 -31.12 -31.51 17.03
N ASN A 4 -29.93 -32.14 16.97
CA ASN A 4 -28.78 -31.78 17.80
C ASN A 4 -27.88 -30.83 17.01
N ILE A 5 -28.02 -29.52 17.23
CA ILE A 5 -27.21 -28.49 16.57
C ILE A 5 -26.27 -27.87 17.61
N CYS A 6 -24.98 -27.76 17.24
CA CYS A 6 -23.98 -26.99 17.97
C CYS A 6 -23.36 -25.99 16.99
N CYS A 7 -23.46 -24.69 17.30
CA CYS A 7 -22.87 -23.61 16.52
C CYS A 7 -21.79 -22.91 17.34
N VAL A 8 -20.71 -22.49 16.68
CA VAL A 8 -19.63 -21.70 17.29
C VAL A 8 -19.42 -20.48 16.41
N GLY A 9 -19.38 -19.30 17.02
CA GLY A 9 -19.16 -18.06 16.30
C GLY A 9 -18.88 -16.90 17.24
N ASP A 10 -18.49 -15.80 16.63
CA ASP A 10 -18.11 -14.56 17.29
C ASP A 10 -18.77 -13.39 16.54
N ASP A 11 -19.71 -12.71 17.20
CA ASP A 11 -20.42 -11.55 16.69
C ASP A 11 -19.49 -10.36 16.42
N ASP A 12 -18.43 -10.21 17.21
CA ASP A 12 -17.42 -9.16 17.09
C ASP A 12 -16.44 -9.43 15.93
N GLN A 13 -16.40 -10.66 15.40
CA GLN A 13 -15.57 -11.04 14.25
C GLN A 13 -16.37 -11.26 12.95
N SER A 14 -17.63 -10.82 12.89
CA SER A 14 -18.40 -10.87 11.65
C SER A 14 -18.04 -9.68 10.74
N ILE A 15 -17.30 -9.97 9.67
CA ILE A 15 -16.68 -8.97 8.76
C ILE A 15 -16.92 -9.29 7.27
N TYR A 16 -17.92 -10.13 6.98
CA TYR A 16 -18.27 -10.54 5.62
C TYR A 16 -19.70 -10.08 5.25
N GLY A 17 -20.17 -8.97 5.83
CA GLY A 17 -21.52 -8.44 5.57
C GLY A 17 -21.74 -8.16 4.09
N TRP A 18 -20.73 -7.64 3.40
CA TRP A 18 -20.70 -7.44 1.95
C TRP A 18 -20.87 -8.72 1.11
N ARG A 19 -20.62 -9.91 1.67
CA ARG A 19 -20.90 -11.22 1.05
C ARG A 19 -22.26 -11.81 1.46
N GLY A 20 -23.08 -11.03 2.16
CA GLY A 20 -24.39 -11.46 2.68
C GLY A 20 -24.34 -12.19 4.02
N ALA A 21 -23.25 -12.05 4.80
CA ALA A 21 -23.19 -12.61 6.14
C ALA A 21 -23.97 -11.73 7.13
N GLU A 22 -25.02 -12.27 7.72
CA GLU A 22 -25.87 -11.58 8.69
C GLU A 22 -25.46 -11.92 10.13
N VAL A 23 -25.03 -10.91 10.90
CA VAL A 23 -24.69 -11.07 12.34
C VAL A 23 -25.91 -11.50 13.14
N ASP A 24 -27.10 -11.09 12.71
CA ASP A 24 -28.37 -11.44 13.33
C ASP A 24 -28.60 -12.95 13.46
N ASN A 25 -27.99 -13.77 12.59
CA ASN A 25 -28.10 -15.22 12.69
C ASN A 25 -27.56 -15.79 14.01
N ILE A 26 -26.45 -15.25 14.53
CA ILE A 26 -25.91 -15.68 15.83
C ILE A 26 -26.67 -15.05 16.98
N LEU A 27 -27.10 -13.79 16.83
CA LEU A 27 -27.85 -13.06 17.85
C LEU A 27 -29.26 -13.63 18.09
N ARG A 28 -29.88 -14.23 17.06
CA ARG A 28 -31.22 -14.84 17.14
C ARG A 28 -31.20 -16.32 17.47
N PHE A 29 -30.02 -16.94 17.63
CA PHE A 29 -29.91 -18.40 17.81
C PHE A 29 -30.75 -18.93 18.99
N GLU A 30 -30.77 -18.24 20.13
CA GLU A 30 -31.61 -18.63 21.28
C GLU A 30 -33.12 -18.52 21.01
N LYS A 31 -33.52 -17.61 20.11
CA LYS A 31 -34.92 -17.43 19.69
C LYS A 31 -35.34 -18.49 18.67
N ASP A 32 -34.46 -18.79 17.72
CA ASP A 32 -34.71 -19.78 16.66
C ASP A 32 -34.66 -21.22 17.20
N PHE A 33 -33.83 -21.46 18.23
CA PHE A 33 -33.71 -22.74 18.92
C PHE A 33 -33.99 -22.61 20.43
N PRO A 34 -35.28 -22.55 20.84
CA PRO A 34 -35.64 -22.47 22.25
C PRO A 34 -35.05 -23.62 23.07
N GLY A 35 -34.38 -23.29 24.18
CA GLY A 35 -33.68 -24.26 25.03
C GLY A 35 -32.22 -24.50 24.64
N ALA A 36 -31.68 -23.78 23.65
CA ALA A 36 -30.25 -23.76 23.38
C ALA A 36 -29.43 -23.33 24.61
N LYS A 37 -28.31 -24.00 24.86
CA LYS A 37 -27.37 -23.63 25.92
C LYS A 37 -26.29 -22.71 25.35
N VAL A 38 -26.21 -21.48 25.84
CA VAL A 38 -25.14 -20.55 25.48
C VAL A 38 -23.95 -20.72 26.43
N ILE A 39 -22.77 -20.89 25.84
CA ILE A 39 -21.49 -20.98 26.56
C ILE A 39 -20.60 -19.87 26.02
N LYS A 40 -20.21 -18.93 26.88
CA LYS A 40 -19.29 -17.84 26.54
C LYS A 40 -17.86 -18.25 26.87
N LEU A 41 -16.97 -18.17 25.89
CA LEU A 41 -15.53 -18.39 26.06
C LEU A 41 -14.84 -17.04 26.14
N GLU A 42 -14.58 -16.56 27.36
CA GLU A 42 -14.05 -15.21 27.59
C GLU A 42 -12.54 -15.19 27.83
N ARG A 43 -11.95 -16.37 28.06
CA ARG A 43 -10.51 -16.49 28.26
C ARG A 43 -9.77 -16.53 26.92
N ASN A 44 -8.94 -15.53 26.68
CA ASN A 44 -8.04 -15.46 25.53
C ASN A 44 -6.65 -16.01 25.89
N TYR A 45 -6.07 -16.81 25.00
CA TYR A 45 -4.76 -17.45 25.18
C TYR A 45 -3.69 -16.91 24.21
N ARG A 46 -4.07 -15.98 23.33
CA ARG A 46 -3.26 -15.48 22.22
C ARG A 46 -2.54 -14.18 22.57
N SER A 47 -3.32 -13.18 22.97
CA SER A 47 -2.91 -11.77 23.01
C SER A 47 -2.62 -11.31 24.43
N THR A 48 -1.76 -10.31 24.56
CA THR A 48 -1.46 -9.65 25.84
C THR A 48 -2.65 -8.85 26.37
N GLU A 49 -2.57 -8.46 27.64
CA GLU A 49 -3.58 -7.64 28.31
C GLU A 49 -3.79 -6.30 27.61
N HIS A 50 -2.72 -5.62 27.18
CA HIS A 50 -2.82 -4.34 26.49
C HIS A 50 -3.52 -4.43 25.13
N ILE A 51 -3.21 -5.48 24.34
CA ILE A 51 -3.88 -5.71 23.05
C ILE A 51 -5.37 -6.00 23.26
N LEU A 52 -5.72 -6.84 24.24
CA LEU A 52 -7.12 -7.16 24.54
C LEU A 52 -7.88 -5.96 25.10
N GLY A 53 -7.26 -5.17 25.98
CA GLY A 53 -7.85 -3.96 26.54
C GLY A 53 -8.15 -2.92 25.46
N ALA A 54 -7.21 -2.69 24.54
CA ALA A 54 -7.41 -1.81 23.40
C ALA A 54 -8.55 -2.29 22.48
N ALA A 55 -8.55 -3.57 22.10
CA ALA A 55 -9.59 -4.15 21.25
C ALA A 55 -10.97 -4.16 21.91
N ALA A 56 -11.04 -4.49 23.21
CA ALA A 56 -12.30 -4.56 23.96
C ALA A 56 -12.97 -3.20 24.09
N HIS A 57 -12.20 -2.13 24.34
CA HIS A 57 -12.74 -0.77 24.43
C HIS A 57 -13.21 -0.27 23.05
N LEU A 58 -12.46 -0.56 21.99
CA LEU A 58 -12.86 -0.24 20.63
C LEU A 58 -14.22 -0.89 20.32
N ILE A 59 -14.33 -2.22 20.42
CA ILE A 59 -15.56 -2.94 20.04
C ILE A 59 -16.77 -2.63 20.94
N ALA A 60 -16.55 -2.13 22.16
CA ALA A 60 -17.63 -1.70 23.06
C ALA A 60 -18.49 -0.57 22.50
N HIS A 61 -18.01 0.18 21.50
CA HIS A 61 -18.78 1.25 20.85
C HIS A 61 -19.85 0.72 19.86
N ASN A 62 -19.83 -0.57 19.50
CA ASN A 62 -20.88 -1.17 18.69
C ASN A 62 -22.11 -1.52 19.53
N GLU A 63 -23.31 -1.22 19.00
CA GLU A 63 -24.58 -1.65 19.61
C GLU A 63 -24.94 -3.09 19.20
N GLY A 64 -25.86 -3.72 19.93
CA GLY A 64 -26.43 -5.03 19.53
C GLY A 64 -25.49 -6.23 19.67
N ARG A 65 -24.54 -6.20 20.60
CA ARG A 65 -23.57 -7.28 20.87
C ARG A 65 -24.10 -8.32 21.88
N LEU A 66 -23.55 -9.54 21.86
CA LEU A 66 -23.85 -10.58 22.87
C LEU A 66 -23.25 -10.30 24.26
N GLY A 67 -22.47 -9.22 24.40
CA GLY A 67 -21.91 -8.75 25.66
C GLY A 67 -20.93 -9.75 26.27
N LYS A 68 -19.73 -9.82 25.69
CA LYS A 68 -18.58 -10.56 26.22
C LYS A 68 -17.38 -9.64 26.32
N THR A 69 -16.55 -9.87 27.33
CA THR A 69 -15.28 -9.17 27.49
C THR A 69 -14.19 -10.21 27.59
N LEU A 70 -13.27 -10.20 26.62
CA LEU A 70 -12.14 -11.13 26.64
C LEU A 70 -11.12 -10.67 27.68
N PHE A 71 -10.56 -11.62 28.43
CA PHE A 71 -9.46 -11.39 29.34
C PHE A 71 -8.37 -12.44 29.15
N THR A 72 -7.15 -12.12 29.57
CA THR A 72 -6.01 -13.05 29.60
C THR A 72 -5.59 -13.30 31.05
N GLU A 73 -5.13 -14.52 31.34
CA GLU A 73 -4.48 -14.83 32.62
C GLU A 73 -2.95 -14.63 32.56
N ARG A 74 -2.42 -14.36 31.37
CA ARG A 74 -1.01 -14.06 31.14
C ARG A 74 -0.84 -12.55 31.23
N THR A 75 -0.67 -12.05 32.44
CA THR A 75 -0.27 -10.66 32.68
C THR A 75 1.22 -10.65 32.98
N ASN A 76 1.99 -10.01 32.10
CA ASN A 76 3.39 -9.72 32.34
C ASN A 76 3.55 -8.19 32.37
N PRO A 77 4.09 -7.60 33.46
CA PRO A 77 4.33 -6.15 33.53
C PRO A 77 5.22 -5.60 32.42
N ASP A 78 6.06 -6.44 31.81
CA ASP A 78 6.94 -6.08 30.71
C ASP A 78 6.26 -6.18 29.33
N ASP A 79 4.97 -6.56 29.26
CA ASP A 79 4.23 -6.60 28.00
C ASP A 79 4.05 -5.18 27.45
N GLU A 80 4.40 -4.99 26.18
CA GLU A 80 4.31 -3.70 25.52
C GLU A 80 2.85 -3.26 25.32
N LYS A 81 2.62 -1.95 25.41
CA LYS A 81 1.35 -1.33 25.03
C LYS A 81 1.15 -1.40 23.51
N VAL A 82 -0.09 -1.16 23.06
CA VAL A 82 -0.34 -0.93 21.63
C VAL A 82 0.28 0.42 21.27
N HIS A 83 1.17 0.44 20.27
CA HIS A 83 1.83 1.66 19.84
C HIS A 83 1.06 2.34 18.73
N VAL A 84 0.82 3.64 18.85
CA VAL A 84 0.21 4.47 17.80
C VAL A 84 1.27 5.42 17.26
N HIS A 85 1.49 5.36 15.95
CA HIS A 85 2.51 6.09 15.22
C HIS A 85 1.87 7.03 14.21
N ALA A 86 2.57 8.13 13.93
CA ALA A 86 2.18 9.11 12.92
C ALA A 86 3.32 9.32 11.93
N ALA A 87 3.01 9.33 10.64
CA ALA A 87 3.94 9.69 9.57
C ALA A 87 3.40 10.85 8.72
N TRP A 88 4.27 11.49 7.94
CA TRP A 88 3.86 12.53 7.00
C TRP A 88 3.06 11.94 5.84
N ASP A 89 3.59 10.88 5.23
CA ASP A 89 3.00 10.22 4.07
C ASP A 89 3.16 8.69 4.06
N SER A 90 2.60 8.06 3.02
CA SER A 90 2.62 6.61 2.85
C SER A 90 4.02 6.03 2.62
N GLU A 91 4.92 6.80 2.00
CA GLU A 91 6.31 6.37 1.80
C GLU A 91 7.07 6.37 3.14
N GLU A 92 6.85 7.38 3.98
CA GLU A 92 7.42 7.43 5.33
C GLU A 92 6.83 6.36 6.26
N GLU A 93 5.52 6.11 6.19
CA GLU A 93 4.87 4.98 6.89
C GLU A 93 5.52 3.65 6.51
N ALA A 94 5.71 3.38 5.21
CA ALA A 94 6.38 2.17 4.73
C ALA A 94 7.84 2.12 5.18
N ARG A 95 8.56 3.24 5.11
CA ARG A 95 9.96 3.36 5.54
C ARG A 95 10.13 3.01 7.01
N ALA A 96 9.34 3.62 7.88
CA ALA A 96 9.42 3.44 9.32
C ALA A 96 8.99 2.04 9.75
N ILE A 97 7.94 1.47 9.14
CA ILE A 97 7.57 0.07 9.36
C ILE A 97 8.71 -0.87 8.92
N GLY A 98 9.33 -0.63 7.76
CA GLY A 98 10.47 -1.41 7.30
C GLY A 98 11.66 -1.36 8.27
N GLU A 99 11.96 -0.17 8.82
CA GLU A 99 13.02 0.02 9.82
C GLU A 99 12.71 -0.71 11.13
N GLU A 100 11.46 -0.68 11.61
CA GLU A 100 11.05 -1.43 12.80
C GLU A 100 11.19 -2.94 12.59
N ILE A 101 10.83 -3.44 11.41
CA ILE A 101 10.98 -4.86 11.08
C ILE A 101 12.46 -5.25 11.03
N GLU A 102 13.34 -4.44 10.44
CA GLU A 102 14.79 -4.68 10.48
C GLU A 102 15.32 -4.71 11.91
N GLN A 103 14.85 -3.82 12.79
CA GLN A 103 15.23 -3.83 14.21
C GLN A 103 14.77 -5.11 14.92
N LEU A 104 13.54 -5.57 14.65
CA LEU A 104 13.04 -6.85 15.17
C LEU A 104 13.86 -8.03 14.63
N GLN A 105 14.28 -7.99 13.36
CA GLN A 105 15.14 -9.01 12.77
C GLN A 105 16.53 -9.03 13.41
N ARG A 106 17.12 -7.86 13.71
CA ARG A 106 18.38 -7.76 14.48
C ARG A 106 18.23 -8.34 15.89
N LYS A 107 17.05 -8.19 16.50
CA LYS A 107 16.66 -8.83 17.76
C LYS A 107 16.31 -10.33 17.62
N LYS A 108 16.49 -10.92 16.42
CA LYS A 108 16.25 -12.33 16.07
C LYS A 108 14.78 -12.75 16.13
N HIS A 109 13.84 -11.85 15.87
CA HIS A 109 12.45 -12.22 15.60
C HIS A 109 12.34 -12.81 14.18
N ASN A 110 11.56 -13.89 14.02
CA ASN A 110 11.29 -14.48 12.71
C ASN A 110 10.34 -13.57 11.92
N LEU A 111 10.61 -13.37 10.63
CA LEU A 111 9.75 -12.61 9.73
C LEU A 111 8.38 -13.27 9.52
N ASN A 112 8.31 -14.60 9.61
CA ASN A 112 7.07 -15.38 9.54
C ASN A 112 6.08 -15.06 10.66
N ASP A 113 6.58 -14.54 11.77
CA ASP A 113 5.78 -14.12 12.92
C ASP A 113 5.41 -12.63 12.86
N ILE A 114 5.70 -11.96 11.74
CA ILE A 114 5.42 -10.53 11.50
C ILE A 114 4.44 -10.37 10.34
N SER A 115 3.43 -9.50 10.52
CA SER A 115 2.47 -9.19 9.47
C SER A 115 2.11 -7.72 9.38
N ILE A 116 1.87 -7.25 8.15
CA ILE A 116 1.27 -5.95 7.82
C ILE A 116 -0.15 -6.19 7.34
N LEU A 117 -1.14 -5.62 8.04
CA LEU A 117 -2.56 -5.79 7.73
C LEU A 117 -3.14 -4.48 7.21
N VAL A 118 -3.37 -4.42 5.90
CA VAL A 118 -3.91 -3.22 5.23
C VAL A 118 -5.43 -3.28 5.11
N ARG A 119 -6.11 -2.12 5.02
CA ARG A 119 -7.55 -2.07 4.76
C ARG A 119 -7.88 -2.31 3.29
N ALA A 120 -7.08 -1.76 2.39
CA ALA A 120 -7.27 -1.82 0.95
C ALA A 120 -6.00 -2.30 0.24
N SER A 121 -6.15 -3.11 -0.81
CA SER A 121 -5.02 -3.75 -1.50
C SER A 121 -4.04 -2.76 -2.15
N PHE A 122 -4.49 -1.56 -2.51
CA PHE A 122 -3.59 -0.55 -3.08
C PHE A 122 -2.50 -0.10 -2.10
N GLN A 123 -2.76 -0.18 -0.78
CA GLN A 123 -1.78 0.17 0.25
C GLN A 123 -0.58 -0.79 0.28
N MET A 124 -0.74 -2.02 -0.20
CA MET A 124 0.33 -3.03 -0.15
C MET A 124 1.56 -2.58 -0.92
N ARG A 125 1.36 -1.83 -2.01
CA ARG A 125 2.41 -1.41 -2.94
C ARG A 125 3.57 -0.69 -2.25
N GLU A 126 3.29 0.31 -1.44
CA GLU A 126 4.32 1.12 -0.79
C GLU A 126 5.22 0.25 0.12
N PHE A 127 4.63 -0.77 0.75
CA PHE A 127 5.38 -1.75 1.54
C PHE A 127 6.18 -2.69 0.65
N GLU A 128 5.60 -3.19 -0.45
CA GLU A 128 6.30 -4.01 -1.43
C GLU A 128 7.54 -3.27 -1.97
N ASP A 129 7.38 -2.05 -2.49
CA ASP A 129 8.46 -1.25 -3.07
C ASP A 129 9.55 -0.93 -2.03
N ARG A 130 9.16 -0.64 -0.78
CA ARG A 130 10.12 -0.45 0.32
C ARG A 130 10.87 -1.72 0.66
N PHE A 131 10.18 -2.85 0.78
CA PHE A 131 10.80 -4.13 1.14
C PHE A 131 11.74 -4.64 0.07
N VAL A 132 11.36 -4.46 -1.18
CA VAL A 132 12.24 -4.66 -2.33
C VAL A 132 13.50 -3.81 -2.20
N THR A 133 13.35 -2.51 -1.91
CA THR A 133 14.48 -1.59 -1.76
C THR A 133 15.41 -1.99 -0.60
N LEU A 134 14.86 -2.54 0.48
CA LEU A 134 15.61 -3.05 1.63
C LEU A 134 16.20 -4.45 1.40
N GLY A 135 15.74 -5.18 0.37
CA GLY A 135 16.04 -6.61 0.22
C GLY A 135 15.40 -7.47 1.31
N LEU A 136 14.26 -7.02 1.87
CA LEU A 136 13.52 -7.70 2.91
C LEU A 136 12.54 -8.69 2.29
N ASN A 137 12.61 -9.96 2.71
CA ASN A 137 11.72 -11.01 2.21
C ASN A 137 10.28 -10.77 2.66
N TYR A 138 9.34 -10.77 1.71
CA TYR A 138 7.92 -10.63 1.99
C TYR A 138 7.07 -11.58 1.13
N ARG A 139 5.83 -11.78 1.57
CA ARG A 139 4.79 -12.51 0.84
C ARG A 139 3.48 -11.74 0.89
N VAL A 140 2.75 -11.72 -0.22
CA VAL A 140 1.40 -11.13 -0.29
C VAL A 140 0.34 -12.22 -0.23
N ILE A 141 -0.64 -12.10 0.66
CA ILE A 141 -1.75 -13.06 0.81
C ILE A 141 -3.07 -12.38 0.41
N GLY A 142 -3.82 -13.05 -0.49
CA GLY A 142 -5.16 -12.59 -0.91
C GLY A 142 -5.26 -12.10 -2.36
N GLY A 143 -4.24 -12.34 -3.19
CA GLY A 143 -4.23 -12.07 -4.62
C GLY A 143 -2.84 -12.30 -5.23
N PRO A 144 -2.69 -12.34 -6.56
CA PRO A 144 -1.37 -12.33 -7.19
C PRO A 144 -0.64 -11.04 -6.81
N ARG A 145 0.68 -11.14 -6.61
CA ARG A 145 1.54 -9.98 -6.36
C ARG A 145 1.40 -8.97 -7.49
N PHE A 146 1.74 -7.70 -7.25
CA PHE A 146 1.54 -6.65 -8.26
C PHE A 146 2.12 -7.02 -9.63
N TYR A 147 3.38 -7.48 -9.68
CA TYR A 147 4.07 -7.88 -10.90
C TYR A 147 3.60 -9.23 -11.49
N GLU A 148 2.84 -10.02 -10.74
CA GLU A 148 2.30 -11.31 -11.20
C GLU A 148 0.91 -11.17 -11.85
N ARG A 149 0.24 -10.03 -11.68
CA ARG A 149 -1.07 -9.74 -12.26
C ARG A 149 -1.02 -9.84 -13.78
N LEU A 150 -2.08 -10.38 -14.39
CA LEU A 150 -2.11 -10.68 -15.81
C LEU A 150 -1.82 -9.44 -16.66
N GLU A 151 -2.47 -8.33 -16.34
CA GLU A 151 -2.31 -7.05 -17.03
C GLU A 151 -0.91 -6.46 -16.89
N ILE A 152 -0.29 -6.64 -15.72
CA ILE A 152 1.06 -6.17 -15.46
C ILE A 152 2.08 -7.05 -16.18
N ARG A 153 1.91 -8.38 -16.16
CA ARG A 153 2.79 -9.31 -16.88
C ARG A 153 2.78 -9.10 -18.39
N ASP A 154 1.62 -8.78 -18.97
CA ASP A 154 1.52 -8.45 -20.39
C ASP A 154 2.22 -7.12 -20.70
N ALA A 155 1.97 -6.07 -19.91
CA ALA A 155 2.63 -4.78 -20.06
C ALA A 155 4.17 -4.91 -19.94
N MET A 156 4.65 -5.65 -18.95
CA MET A 156 6.08 -5.95 -18.80
C MET A 156 6.64 -6.72 -19.99
N ALA A 157 5.89 -7.65 -20.59
CA ALA A 157 6.34 -8.35 -21.78
C ALA A 157 6.48 -7.42 -23.01
N TYR A 158 5.60 -6.43 -23.17
CA TYR A 158 5.82 -5.36 -24.15
C TYR A 158 7.12 -4.61 -23.90
N PHE A 159 7.35 -4.14 -22.67
CA PHE A 159 8.55 -3.38 -22.31
C PHE A 159 9.83 -4.21 -22.48
N ARG A 160 9.80 -5.47 -22.06
CA ARG A 160 10.89 -6.43 -22.24
C ARG A 160 11.24 -6.62 -23.70
N LEU A 161 10.26 -6.84 -24.57
CA LEU A 161 10.51 -7.06 -26.00
C LEU A 161 11.05 -5.81 -26.70
N VAL A 162 10.63 -4.61 -26.27
CA VAL A 162 11.23 -3.35 -26.74
C VAL A 162 12.70 -3.25 -26.30
N CYS A 163 13.01 -3.55 -25.04
CA CYS A 163 14.39 -3.48 -24.52
C CYS A 163 15.31 -4.62 -25.01
N GLN A 164 14.74 -5.81 -25.23
CA GLN A 164 15.40 -7.05 -25.60
C GLN A 164 14.62 -7.73 -26.73
N PRO A 165 14.95 -7.42 -28.00
CA PRO A 165 14.27 -7.96 -29.19
C PRO A 165 14.37 -9.49 -29.33
N ALA A 166 15.29 -10.12 -28.59
CA ALA A 166 15.54 -11.55 -28.58
C ALA A 166 14.70 -12.33 -27.54
N ASP A 167 13.77 -11.66 -26.86
CA ASP A 167 12.93 -12.27 -25.82
C ASP A 167 11.70 -12.97 -26.42
N ASP A 168 11.91 -14.20 -26.88
CA ASP A 168 10.87 -15.01 -27.53
C ASP A 168 9.68 -15.31 -26.61
N LEU A 169 9.92 -15.47 -25.29
CA LEU A 169 8.88 -15.71 -24.30
C LEU A 169 7.98 -14.48 -24.13
N ALA A 170 8.57 -13.29 -24.10
CA ALA A 170 7.80 -12.05 -24.08
C ALA A 170 6.99 -11.88 -25.37
N PHE A 171 7.60 -12.15 -26.52
CA PHE A 171 6.94 -12.07 -27.82
C PHE A 171 5.73 -13.00 -27.91
N GLU A 172 5.89 -14.29 -27.59
CA GLU A 172 4.80 -15.28 -27.63
C GLU A 172 3.61 -14.88 -26.76
N ARG A 173 3.88 -14.30 -25.57
CA ARG A 173 2.85 -13.85 -24.64
C ARG A 173 1.96 -12.74 -25.21
N ILE A 174 2.55 -11.77 -25.91
CA ILE A 174 1.86 -10.52 -26.29
C ILE A 174 1.48 -10.44 -27.77
N VAL A 175 2.03 -11.32 -28.63
CA VAL A 175 1.88 -11.20 -30.09
C VAL A 175 0.41 -11.13 -30.52
N ASN A 176 -0.48 -11.84 -29.82
CA ASN A 176 -1.92 -11.84 -30.08
C ASN A 176 -2.76 -11.28 -28.92
N THR A 177 -2.16 -10.45 -28.06
CA THR A 177 -2.83 -9.78 -26.95
C THR A 177 -2.60 -8.27 -27.03
N PRO A 178 -3.55 -7.45 -27.52
CA PRO A 178 -4.93 -7.79 -27.89
C PRO A 178 -5.05 -8.67 -29.15
N LYS A 179 -6.24 -9.24 -29.38
CA LYS A 179 -6.47 -10.16 -30.51
C LYS A 179 -6.22 -9.49 -31.86
N ARG A 180 -5.21 -9.97 -32.60
CA ARG A 180 -4.79 -9.49 -33.93
C ARG A 180 -5.09 -10.46 -35.06
N GLY A 181 -5.81 -11.55 -34.76
CA GLY A 181 -6.12 -12.59 -35.74
C GLY A 181 -4.93 -13.51 -36.04
N LEU A 182 -3.95 -13.56 -35.14
CA LEU A 182 -2.82 -14.47 -35.18
C LEU A 182 -3.22 -15.75 -34.44
N GLY A 183 -3.70 -16.75 -35.19
CA GLY A 183 -4.10 -18.04 -34.61
C GLY A 183 -2.90 -18.91 -34.25
N GLU A 184 -3.13 -19.99 -33.51
CA GLU A 184 -2.09 -20.95 -33.10
C GLU A 184 -1.25 -21.47 -34.29
N THR A 185 -1.89 -21.70 -35.43
CA THR A 185 -1.17 -22.14 -36.65
C THR A 185 -0.15 -21.11 -37.12
N THR A 186 -0.49 -19.81 -37.08
CA THR A 186 0.43 -18.73 -37.47
C THR A 186 1.60 -18.64 -36.51
N VAL A 187 1.34 -18.71 -35.21
CA VAL A 187 2.38 -18.67 -34.18
C VAL A 187 3.32 -19.87 -34.31
N ARG A 188 2.77 -21.06 -34.57
CA ARG A 188 3.56 -22.26 -34.82
C ARG A 188 4.44 -22.13 -36.08
N THR A 189 3.89 -21.66 -37.19
CA THR A 189 4.67 -21.43 -38.41
C THR A 189 5.81 -20.44 -38.17
N LEU A 190 5.56 -19.37 -37.41
CA LEU A 190 6.59 -18.41 -37.03
C LEU A 190 7.68 -19.06 -36.16
N HIS A 191 7.30 -19.90 -35.19
CA HIS A 191 8.24 -20.62 -34.35
C HIS A 191 9.11 -21.62 -35.15
N ASP A 192 8.50 -22.33 -36.10
CA ASP A 192 9.22 -23.26 -36.99
C ASP A 192 10.19 -22.48 -37.89
N TYR A 193 9.79 -21.30 -38.39
CA TYR A 193 10.63 -20.41 -39.19
C TYR A 193 11.83 -19.87 -38.41
N ALA A 194 11.59 -19.38 -37.19
CA ALA A 194 12.61 -18.87 -36.27
C ALA A 194 13.65 -19.95 -35.96
N ARG A 195 13.19 -21.15 -35.60
CA ARG A 195 14.05 -22.30 -35.28
C ARG A 195 14.87 -22.78 -36.47
N ALA A 196 14.29 -22.79 -37.67
CA ALA A 196 14.99 -23.23 -38.88
C ALA A 196 16.14 -22.29 -39.27
N ARG A 197 16.09 -21.02 -38.87
CA ARG A 197 17.08 -19.98 -39.19
C ARG A 197 17.97 -19.59 -38.02
N ASP A 198 17.70 -20.12 -36.83
CA ASP A 198 18.40 -19.79 -35.59
C ASP A 198 18.38 -18.28 -35.29
N ILE A 199 17.20 -17.67 -35.44
CA ILE A 199 16.96 -16.25 -35.19
C ILE A 199 15.80 -16.07 -34.20
N PRO A 200 15.78 -14.97 -33.41
CA PRO A 200 14.67 -14.70 -32.51
C PRO A 200 13.33 -14.51 -33.23
N MET A 201 12.23 -14.76 -32.53
CA MET A 201 10.87 -14.73 -33.07
C MET A 201 10.48 -13.37 -33.66
N LEU A 202 10.92 -12.25 -33.09
CA LEU A 202 10.64 -10.91 -33.65
C LEU A 202 11.39 -10.67 -34.98
N ALA A 203 12.60 -11.21 -35.11
CA ALA A 203 13.36 -11.16 -36.36
C ALA A 203 12.72 -12.08 -37.40
N ALA A 204 12.37 -13.32 -37.02
CA ALA A 204 11.60 -14.23 -37.86
C ALA A 204 10.27 -13.63 -38.33
N ALA A 205 9.59 -12.87 -37.46
CA ALA A 205 8.35 -12.19 -37.78
C ALA A 205 8.57 -11.10 -38.83
N SER A 206 9.70 -10.41 -38.78
CA SER A 206 10.10 -9.44 -39.80
C SER A 206 10.36 -10.08 -41.16
N ASP A 207 10.99 -11.24 -41.17
CA ASP A 207 11.34 -11.92 -42.43
C ASP A 207 10.13 -12.60 -43.06
N ILE A 208 9.32 -13.30 -42.25
CA ILE A 208 8.21 -14.11 -42.76
C ILE A 208 7.07 -13.25 -43.33
N VAL A 209 6.90 -11.99 -42.89
CA VAL A 209 5.88 -11.09 -43.45
C VAL A 209 6.20 -10.65 -44.87
N GLU A 210 7.46 -10.76 -45.30
CA GLU A 210 7.89 -10.50 -46.69
C GLU A 210 7.66 -11.72 -47.60
N THR A 211 7.26 -12.86 -47.03
CA THR A 211 7.00 -14.11 -47.75
C THR A 211 5.50 -14.38 -47.94
N ASP A 212 5.18 -15.40 -48.75
CA ASP A 212 3.81 -15.91 -48.94
C ASP A 212 3.42 -17.06 -48.01
N GLU A 213 4.22 -17.35 -46.98
CA GLU A 213 3.96 -18.45 -46.03
C GLU A 213 2.74 -18.17 -45.13
N LEU A 214 2.37 -16.91 -44.95
CA LEU A 214 1.24 -16.49 -44.10
C LEU A 214 0.02 -16.02 -44.91
N LYS A 215 -1.18 -16.37 -44.41
CA LYS A 215 -2.46 -15.85 -44.94
C LYS A 215 -2.52 -14.31 -44.86
N PRO A 216 -3.17 -13.61 -45.80
CA PRO A 216 -3.13 -12.14 -45.87
C PRO A 216 -3.50 -11.41 -44.57
N LYS A 217 -4.55 -11.88 -43.86
CA LYS A 217 -4.99 -11.27 -42.59
C LYS A 217 -3.95 -11.42 -41.48
N ALA A 218 -3.35 -12.61 -41.35
CA ALA A 218 -2.32 -12.89 -40.35
C ALA A 218 -1.02 -12.15 -40.67
N ARG A 219 -0.64 -12.10 -41.95
CA ARG A 219 0.52 -11.35 -42.44
C ARG A 219 0.42 -9.87 -42.11
N LYS A 220 -0.74 -9.25 -42.38
CA LYS A 220 -0.98 -7.84 -42.03
C LYS A 220 -0.89 -7.62 -40.52
N GLY A 221 -1.57 -8.43 -39.72
CA GLY A 221 -1.54 -8.29 -38.26
C GLY A 221 -0.12 -8.45 -37.68
N LEU A 222 0.69 -9.34 -38.24
CA LEU A 222 2.08 -9.52 -37.82
C LEU A 222 2.98 -8.37 -38.29
N PHE A 223 2.75 -7.86 -39.51
CA PHE A 223 3.47 -6.70 -40.05
C PHE A 223 3.26 -5.46 -39.18
N ASP A 224 2.01 -5.16 -38.80
CA ASP A 224 1.68 -4.00 -37.98
C ASP A 224 2.41 -4.09 -36.61
N VAL A 225 2.40 -5.28 -35.99
CA VAL A 225 3.13 -5.55 -34.72
C VAL A 225 4.64 -5.31 -34.86
N VAL A 226 5.26 -5.88 -35.90
CA VAL A 226 6.70 -5.73 -36.13
C VAL A 226 7.08 -4.27 -36.37
N ALA A 227 6.26 -3.53 -37.14
CA ALA A 227 6.49 -2.12 -37.41
C ALA A 227 6.44 -1.27 -36.13
N ASP A 228 5.47 -1.53 -35.26
CA ASP A 228 5.36 -0.86 -33.97
C ASP A 228 6.55 -1.14 -33.05
N PHE A 229 6.97 -2.40 -32.91
CA PHE A 229 8.15 -2.73 -32.09
C PHE A 229 9.43 -2.09 -32.60
N ARG A 230 9.67 -2.09 -33.92
CA ARG A 230 10.83 -1.39 -34.51
C ARG A 230 10.79 0.11 -34.19
N ARG A 231 9.62 0.73 -34.28
CA ARG A 231 9.45 2.15 -33.96
C ARG A 231 9.71 2.42 -32.47
N TRP A 232 9.09 1.67 -31.57
CA TRP A 232 9.31 1.84 -30.12
C TRP A 232 10.77 1.61 -29.72
N GLN A 233 11.46 0.67 -30.35
CA GLN A 233 12.90 0.45 -30.14
C GLN A 233 13.73 1.69 -30.48
N THR A 234 13.39 2.42 -31.55
CA THR A 234 14.11 3.66 -31.89
C THR A 234 13.85 4.81 -30.91
N LEU A 235 12.75 4.75 -30.16
CA LEU A 235 12.35 5.78 -29.19
C LEU A 235 13.00 5.60 -27.80
N LEU A 236 13.58 4.42 -27.52
CA LEU A 236 14.19 4.11 -26.21
C LEU A 236 15.23 5.15 -25.76
N GLU A 237 15.99 5.72 -26.69
CA GLU A 237 17.08 6.66 -26.40
C GLU A 237 16.63 8.13 -26.44
N THR A 238 15.45 8.42 -27.02
CA THR A 238 15.01 9.80 -27.30
C THR A 238 13.79 10.23 -26.50
N THR A 239 13.06 9.28 -25.92
CA THR A 239 11.80 9.52 -25.22
C THR A 239 11.95 9.11 -23.75
N PRO A 240 11.47 9.91 -22.78
CA PRO A 240 11.39 9.48 -21.39
C PRO A 240 10.69 8.12 -21.26
N HIS A 241 11.22 7.23 -20.43
CA HIS A 241 10.75 5.84 -20.36
C HIS A 241 9.32 5.68 -19.86
N THR A 242 8.82 6.60 -19.04
CA THR A 242 7.42 6.65 -18.59
C THR A 242 6.47 7.01 -19.74
N GLU A 243 6.83 8.03 -20.53
CA GLU A 243 6.07 8.44 -21.74
C GLU A 243 6.10 7.33 -22.80
N LEU A 244 7.25 6.70 -23.01
CA LEU A 244 7.37 5.57 -23.93
C LEU A 244 6.52 4.37 -23.47
N ALA A 245 6.48 4.09 -22.16
CA ALA A 245 5.65 3.03 -21.60
C ALA A 245 4.15 3.29 -21.85
N GLU A 246 3.67 4.52 -21.59
CA GLU A 246 2.31 4.94 -21.93
C GLU A 246 2.01 4.77 -23.42
N GLN A 247 2.91 5.26 -24.27
CA GLN A 247 2.78 5.17 -25.73
C GLN A 247 2.68 3.72 -26.20
N ILE A 248 3.50 2.82 -25.68
CA ILE A 248 3.46 1.39 -26.02
C ILE A 248 2.11 0.77 -25.64
N LEU A 249 1.59 1.05 -24.44
CA LEU A 249 0.32 0.47 -23.98
C LEU A 249 -0.88 0.97 -24.76
N ASP A 250 -0.86 2.24 -25.17
CA ASP A 250 -1.94 2.83 -25.95
C ASP A 250 -1.89 2.41 -27.42
N GLU A 251 -0.74 2.52 -28.08
CA GLU A 251 -0.58 2.21 -29.51
C GLU A 251 -0.68 0.70 -29.79
N SER A 252 -0.26 -0.16 -28.86
CA SER A 252 -0.49 -1.61 -28.96
C SER A 252 -1.98 -1.99 -28.93
N GLY A 253 -2.85 -1.07 -28.49
CA GLY A 253 -4.27 -1.29 -28.23
C GLY A 253 -4.55 -1.99 -26.90
N TYR A 254 -3.54 -2.18 -26.04
CA TYR A 254 -3.67 -2.90 -24.77
C TYR A 254 -4.56 -2.14 -23.79
N THR A 255 -4.38 -0.82 -23.65
CA THR A 255 -5.26 0.04 -22.85
C THR A 255 -6.70 -0.01 -23.36
N ALA A 256 -6.90 0.10 -24.68
CA ALA A 256 -8.21 0.07 -25.31
C ALA A 256 -8.95 -1.26 -25.12
N MET A 257 -8.22 -2.38 -25.13
CA MET A 257 -8.76 -3.71 -24.84
C MET A 257 -9.39 -3.77 -23.44
N TRP A 258 -8.71 -3.23 -22.43
CA TRP A 258 -9.22 -3.18 -21.06
C TRP A 258 -10.34 -2.16 -20.86
N GLN A 259 -10.31 -1.02 -21.57
CA GLN A 259 -11.41 -0.06 -21.57
C GLN A 259 -12.71 -0.63 -22.17
N ALA A 260 -12.60 -1.55 -23.14
CA ALA A 260 -13.73 -2.21 -23.75
C ALA A 260 -14.30 -3.38 -22.90
N ASP A 261 -13.57 -3.83 -21.88
CA ASP A 261 -14.01 -4.90 -20.99
C ASP A 261 -15.09 -4.38 -20.02
N LYS A 262 -16.21 -5.13 -19.94
CA LYS A 262 -17.37 -4.81 -19.08
C LYS A 262 -17.40 -5.64 -17.81
N SER A 263 -16.36 -6.44 -17.54
CA SER A 263 -16.23 -7.19 -16.31
C SER A 263 -16.09 -6.25 -15.10
N ALA A 264 -16.51 -6.71 -13.92
CA ALA A 264 -16.42 -5.92 -12.69
C ALA A 264 -14.97 -5.58 -12.29
N GLU A 265 -13.99 -6.36 -12.77
CA GLU A 265 -12.56 -6.17 -12.48
C GLU A 265 -11.88 -5.18 -13.44
N ALA A 266 -12.48 -4.88 -14.59
CA ALA A 266 -11.87 -4.06 -15.65
C ALA A 266 -11.38 -2.67 -15.19
N PRO A 267 -12.14 -1.90 -14.38
CA PRO A 267 -11.65 -0.62 -13.86
C PRO A 267 -10.38 -0.76 -13.02
N GLY A 268 -10.26 -1.83 -12.23
CA GLY A 268 -9.08 -2.10 -11.41
C GLY A 268 -7.85 -2.46 -12.24
N ARG A 269 -8.01 -3.14 -13.37
CA ARG A 269 -6.89 -3.46 -14.28
C ARG A 269 -6.28 -2.21 -14.92
N LEU A 270 -7.14 -1.27 -15.36
CA LEU A 270 -6.68 0.01 -15.90
C LEU A 270 -5.97 0.86 -14.84
N GLU A 271 -6.45 0.82 -13.61
CA GLU A 271 -5.79 1.47 -12.49
C GLU A 271 -4.40 0.86 -12.23
N ASN A 272 -4.30 -0.47 -12.24
CA ASN A 272 -3.02 -1.17 -12.08
C ASN A 272 -1.99 -0.77 -13.16
N LEU A 273 -2.42 -0.61 -14.42
CA LEU A 273 -1.53 -0.17 -15.51
C LEU A 273 -1.02 1.26 -15.32
N LYS A 274 -1.88 2.19 -14.89
CA LYS A 274 -1.45 3.56 -14.54
C LYS A 274 -0.45 3.54 -13.39
N GLU A 275 -0.69 2.67 -12.43
CA GLU A 275 0.19 2.49 -11.28
C GLU A 275 1.55 1.92 -11.72
N LEU A 276 1.58 0.97 -12.66
CA LEU A 276 2.84 0.46 -13.24
C LEU A 276 3.67 1.58 -13.87
N ILE A 277 3.06 2.46 -14.65
CA ILE A 277 3.77 3.60 -15.26
C ILE A 277 4.33 4.52 -14.17
N ARG A 278 3.55 4.81 -13.12
CA ARG A 278 4.02 5.63 -12.00
C ARG A 278 5.21 5.02 -11.26
N SER A 279 5.27 3.71 -11.05
CA SER A 279 6.47 3.10 -10.42
C SER A 279 7.72 3.29 -11.27
N MET A 280 7.57 3.43 -12.59
CA MET A 280 8.71 3.65 -13.45
C MET A 280 9.31 5.04 -13.25
N GLU A 281 8.57 6.03 -12.69
CA GLU A 281 9.08 7.40 -12.43
C GLU A 281 10.32 7.41 -11.52
N ALA A 282 10.45 6.45 -10.60
CA ALA A 282 11.57 6.35 -9.68
C ALA A 282 12.88 5.84 -10.33
N PHE A 283 12.82 5.38 -11.58
CA PHE A 283 13.95 4.78 -12.29
C PHE A 283 14.44 5.70 -13.41
N GLU A 284 15.73 5.64 -13.73
CA GLU A 284 16.32 6.48 -14.79
C GLU A 284 15.99 5.96 -16.21
N SER A 285 15.64 4.67 -16.35
CA SER A 285 15.36 4.06 -17.65
C SER A 285 14.43 2.85 -17.53
N MET A 286 13.81 2.48 -18.66
CA MET A 286 13.00 1.25 -18.76
C MET A 286 13.83 -0.02 -18.47
N ARG A 287 15.10 -0.04 -18.90
CA ARG A 287 16.02 -1.16 -18.62
C ARG A 287 16.29 -1.30 -17.11
N GLY A 288 16.61 -0.20 -16.43
CA GLY A 288 16.86 -0.21 -14.99
C GLY A 288 15.64 -0.65 -14.18
N PHE A 289 14.43 -0.24 -14.59
CA PHE A 289 13.19 -0.73 -14.00
C PHE A 289 13.01 -2.25 -14.20
N LEU A 290 13.21 -2.77 -15.41
CA LEU A 290 13.06 -4.20 -15.69
C LEU A 290 14.09 -5.07 -14.95
N GLU A 291 15.33 -4.60 -14.80
CA GLU A 291 16.36 -5.27 -13.99
C GLU A 291 15.95 -5.35 -12.52
N HIS A 292 15.42 -4.26 -11.98
CA HIS A 292 14.91 -4.22 -10.61
C HIS A 292 13.76 -5.23 -10.42
N VAL A 293 12.76 -5.21 -11.29
CA VAL A 293 11.63 -6.14 -11.20
C VAL A 293 12.07 -7.60 -11.32
N ALA A 294 13.03 -7.91 -12.19
CA ALA A 294 13.55 -9.28 -12.32
C ALA A 294 14.20 -9.77 -11.01
N LEU A 295 14.98 -8.93 -10.34
CA LEU A 295 15.59 -9.25 -9.04
C LEU A 295 14.54 -9.50 -7.96
N VAL A 296 13.44 -8.73 -7.96
CA VAL A 296 12.32 -8.94 -7.05
C VAL A 296 11.70 -10.30 -7.28
N MET A 297 11.33 -10.61 -8.52
CA MET A 297 10.66 -11.87 -8.85
C MET A 297 11.51 -13.12 -8.56
N ASP A 298 12.83 -13.03 -8.70
CA ASP A 298 13.75 -14.15 -8.42
C ASP A 298 13.92 -14.44 -6.92
N ALA A 299 13.94 -13.40 -6.07
CA ALA A 299 14.00 -13.55 -4.61
C ALA A 299 12.74 -14.25 -4.04
N GLU A 300 11.65 -14.20 -4.79
CA GLU A 300 10.31 -14.58 -4.35
C GLU A 300 9.92 -16.05 -4.57
N GLN A 301 10.69 -16.82 -5.36
CA GLN A 301 10.42 -18.24 -5.65
C GLN A 301 10.80 -19.20 -4.51
N ASN A 302 11.37 -18.68 -3.42
CA ASN A 302 11.88 -19.48 -2.31
C ASN A 302 10.82 -19.59 -1.19
N GLU A 303 9.80 -20.44 -1.39
CA GLU A 303 8.66 -20.61 -0.46
C GLU A 303 9.07 -21.01 0.98
N ASN A 304 10.27 -21.54 1.16
CA ASN A 304 10.83 -21.93 2.45
C ASN A 304 11.58 -20.81 3.18
N MET A 305 11.64 -19.60 2.62
CA MET A 305 12.30 -18.48 3.29
C MET A 305 11.39 -17.81 4.32
N ASP A 306 12.01 -17.38 5.41
CA ASP A 306 11.40 -16.51 6.41
C ASP A 306 11.02 -15.18 5.75
N ALA A 307 9.75 -14.79 5.83
CA ALA A 307 9.21 -13.65 5.08
C ALA A 307 8.01 -12.99 5.78
N VAL A 308 7.96 -11.65 5.74
CA VAL A 308 6.88 -10.83 6.32
C VAL A 308 5.60 -11.03 5.52
N SER A 309 4.48 -11.23 6.20
CA SER A 309 3.19 -11.42 5.54
C SER A 309 2.42 -10.11 5.39
N ILE A 310 2.22 -9.66 4.14
CA ILE A 310 1.36 -8.52 3.80
C ILE A 310 0.00 -9.05 3.34
N MET A 311 -1.09 -8.60 3.95
CA MET A 311 -2.44 -9.02 3.55
C MET A 311 -3.51 -8.01 3.94
N THR A 312 -4.73 -8.18 3.42
CA THR A 312 -5.86 -7.37 3.87
C THR A 312 -6.35 -7.82 5.24
N LEU A 313 -6.90 -6.90 6.03
CA LEU A 313 -7.55 -7.19 7.32
C LEU A 313 -8.58 -8.34 7.22
N HIS A 314 -9.32 -8.41 6.10
CA HIS A 314 -10.28 -9.48 5.82
C HIS A 314 -9.62 -10.86 5.65
N SER A 315 -8.43 -10.90 5.07
CA SER A 315 -7.67 -12.14 4.82
C SER A 315 -6.99 -12.64 6.09
N ALA A 316 -6.76 -11.76 7.06
CA ALA A 316 -6.13 -12.10 8.33
C ALA A 316 -7.06 -12.87 9.30
N LYS A 317 -8.37 -12.95 9.01
CA LYS A 317 -9.32 -13.65 9.89
C LYS A 317 -8.91 -15.11 10.06
N GLY A 318 -8.75 -15.52 11.33
CA GLY A 318 -8.31 -16.87 11.70
C GLY A 318 -6.80 -17.04 11.81
N LEU A 319 -6.00 -16.09 11.31
CA LEU A 319 -4.55 -16.07 11.48
C LEU A 319 -4.15 -15.37 12.79
N GLU A 320 -2.87 -15.45 13.13
CA GLU A 320 -2.25 -14.83 14.30
C GLU A 320 -0.73 -14.69 14.11
N PHE A 321 -0.17 -13.57 14.57
CA PHE A 321 1.25 -13.22 14.40
C PHE A 321 1.82 -12.68 15.72
N ASP A 322 3.13 -12.81 15.93
CA ASP A 322 3.77 -12.24 17.13
C ASP A 322 3.69 -10.72 17.12
N THR A 323 3.99 -10.12 15.97
CA THR A 323 3.95 -8.67 15.73
C THR A 323 3.04 -8.34 14.55
N VAL A 324 2.16 -7.36 14.74
CA VAL A 324 1.25 -6.87 13.69
C VAL A 324 1.38 -5.37 13.52
N PHE A 325 1.55 -4.94 12.28
CA PHE A 325 1.48 -3.54 11.85
C PHE A 325 0.15 -3.27 11.15
N LEU A 326 -0.51 -2.20 11.54
CA LEU A 326 -1.83 -1.78 11.08
C LEU A 326 -1.74 -0.37 10.46
N PRO A 327 -1.32 -0.25 9.19
CA PRO A 327 -1.22 1.03 8.50
C PRO A 327 -2.54 1.58 7.97
N GLY A 328 -2.55 2.88 7.70
CA GLY A 328 -3.69 3.56 7.09
C GLY A 328 -4.91 3.72 7.99
N TRP A 329 -4.73 3.95 9.29
CA TRP A 329 -5.81 4.30 10.21
C TRP A 329 -6.21 5.78 10.03
N GLU A 330 -6.83 6.05 8.88
CA GLU A 330 -7.24 7.39 8.44
C GLU A 330 -8.72 7.44 8.09
N GLU A 331 -9.38 8.58 8.34
CA GLU A 331 -10.74 8.81 7.87
C GLU A 331 -10.84 8.73 6.34
N GLY A 332 -11.87 8.02 5.86
CA GLY A 332 -12.09 7.76 4.44
C GLY A 332 -11.39 6.51 3.92
N LEU A 333 -10.28 6.09 4.55
CA LEU A 333 -9.57 4.84 4.25
C LEU A 333 -9.96 3.73 5.23
N PHE A 334 -9.81 3.98 6.53
CA PHE A 334 -10.21 3.06 7.59
C PHE A 334 -10.72 3.84 8.83
N PRO A 335 -12.04 4.05 8.96
CA PRO A 335 -13.13 3.38 8.25
C PRO A 335 -13.26 3.77 6.77
N HIS A 336 -13.57 2.79 5.92
CA HIS A 336 -13.68 3.01 4.47
C HIS A 336 -14.91 3.83 4.09
N GLN A 337 -14.72 4.90 3.30
CA GLN A 337 -15.78 5.88 2.98
C GLN A 337 -17.05 5.23 2.40
N ARG A 338 -16.91 4.29 1.45
CA ARG A 338 -18.08 3.61 0.85
C ARG A 338 -18.92 2.83 1.86
N ALA A 339 -18.27 2.21 2.86
CA ALA A 339 -18.99 1.45 3.88
C ALA A 339 -19.85 2.39 4.74
N LEU A 340 -19.34 3.60 5.01
CA LEU A 340 -20.08 4.65 5.72
C LEU A 340 -21.24 5.19 4.88
N ASP A 341 -21.02 5.42 3.58
CA ASP A 341 -22.03 5.98 2.69
C ASP A 341 -23.18 5.00 2.43
N GLU A 342 -22.88 3.71 2.24
CA GLU A 342 -23.87 2.67 1.93
C GLU A 342 -24.57 2.12 3.18
N GLY A 343 -23.80 1.85 4.24
CA GLY A 343 -24.28 1.18 5.44
C GLY A 343 -24.56 2.12 6.62
N GLY A 344 -24.19 3.40 6.52
CA GLY A 344 -24.34 4.37 7.59
C GLY A 344 -23.72 3.88 8.89
N ARG A 345 -24.56 3.78 9.93
CA ARG A 345 -24.17 3.25 11.24
C ARG A 345 -23.74 1.78 11.18
N ALA A 346 -24.49 0.93 10.49
CA ALA A 346 -24.18 -0.50 10.41
C ALA A 346 -22.84 -0.75 9.70
N GLY A 347 -22.56 0.05 8.65
CA GLY A 347 -21.27 0.02 7.97
C GLY A 347 -20.10 0.45 8.86
N LEU A 348 -20.29 1.49 9.68
CA LEU A 348 -19.29 1.89 10.68
C LEU A 348 -19.03 0.78 11.71
N GLU A 349 -20.07 0.11 12.19
CA GLU A 349 -19.95 -1.00 13.13
C GLU A 349 -19.23 -2.22 12.50
N GLU A 350 -19.43 -2.48 11.21
CA GLU A 350 -18.68 -3.52 10.47
C GLU A 350 -17.19 -3.16 10.33
N GLU A 351 -16.86 -1.91 9.97
CA GLU A 351 -15.47 -1.44 9.92
C GLU A 351 -14.81 -1.52 11.31
N ARG A 352 -15.57 -1.30 12.39
CA ARG A 352 -15.07 -1.47 13.76
C ARG A 352 -14.80 -2.92 14.12
N ARG A 353 -15.65 -3.86 13.70
CA ARG A 353 -15.38 -5.31 13.82
C ARG A 353 -14.12 -5.68 13.06
N LEU A 354 -13.89 -5.08 11.89
CA LEU A 354 -12.66 -5.28 11.13
C LEU A 354 -11.41 -4.76 11.88
N ALA A 355 -11.51 -3.59 12.54
CA ALA A 355 -10.43 -3.04 13.36
C ALA A 355 -10.15 -3.92 14.59
N TYR A 356 -11.21 -4.40 15.25
CA TYR A 356 -11.12 -5.38 16.34
C TYR A 356 -10.42 -6.66 15.89
N VAL A 357 -10.78 -7.21 14.72
CA VAL A 357 -10.12 -8.37 14.14
C VAL A 357 -8.63 -8.08 13.92
N GLY A 358 -8.28 -6.94 13.33
CA GLY A 358 -6.91 -6.50 13.08
C GLY A 358 -6.04 -6.48 14.34
N ILE A 359 -6.49 -5.76 15.39
CA ILE A 359 -5.77 -5.67 16.66
C ILE A 359 -5.59 -7.07 17.29
N THR A 360 -6.65 -7.88 17.30
CA THR A 360 -6.62 -9.23 17.90
C THR A 360 -5.87 -10.29 17.09
N ARG A 361 -5.23 -9.91 15.97
CA ARG A 361 -4.28 -10.78 15.26
C ARG A 361 -2.90 -10.79 15.94
N ALA A 362 -2.57 -9.73 16.68
CA ALA A 362 -1.31 -9.60 17.40
C ALA A 362 -1.29 -10.49 18.66
N LYS A 363 -0.20 -11.23 18.85
CA LYS A 363 0.07 -11.97 20.09
C LYS A 363 0.78 -11.09 21.11
N ARG A 364 1.84 -10.40 20.70
CA ARG A 364 2.71 -9.62 21.61
C ARG A 364 2.77 -8.14 21.29
N ARG A 365 2.94 -7.79 20.01
CA ARG A 365 3.13 -6.39 19.57
C ARG A 365 2.11 -5.97 18.54
N CYS A 366 1.54 -4.80 18.74
CA CYS A 366 0.56 -4.20 17.83
C CYS A 366 0.96 -2.74 17.61
N HIS A 367 1.25 -2.39 16.36
CA HIS A 367 1.61 -1.05 15.94
C HIS A 367 0.55 -0.53 14.99
N ILE A 368 -0.07 0.59 15.31
CA ILE A 368 -1.08 1.27 14.50
C ILE A 368 -0.45 2.51 13.89
N TRP A 369 -0.63 2.71 12.59
CA TRP A 369 -0.06 3.85 11.86
C TRP A 369 -1.16 4.64 11.15
N PHE A 370 -1.01 5.96 11.15
CA PHE A 370 -1.78 6.87 10.31
C PHE A 370 -0.84 7.92 9.69
N VAL A 371 -1.22 8.44 8.52
CA VAL A 371 -0.46 9.49 7.84
C VAL A 371 -1.26 10.78 7.69
N SER A 372 -0.56 11.91 7.56
CA SER A 372 -1.18 13.23 7.38
C SER A 372 -1.54 13.53 5.92
N ASN A 373 -0.82 12.93 4.97
CA ASN A 373 -1.05 13.06 3.55
C ASN A 373 -0.90 11.71 2.85
N ARG A 374 -1.91 11.26 2.10
CA ARG A 374 -1.82 10.02 1.33
C ARG A 374 -2.02 10.30 -0.14
N ARG A 375 -1.20 9.64 -0.97
CA ARG A 375 -1.43 9.62 -2.41
C ARG A 375 -2.47 8.54 -2.72
N ILE A 376 -3.68 8.94 -3.10
CA ILE A 376 -4.77 8.03 -3.47
C ILE A 376 -5.11 8.29 -4.93
N HIS A 377 -5.07 7.25 -5.76
CA HIS A 377 -5.25 7.34 -7.21
C HIS A 377 -4.30 8.37 -7.89
N GLY A 378 -3.13 8.61 -7.28
CA GLY A 378 -2.09 9.53 -7.77
C GLY A 378 -2.27 10.98 -7.37
N LEU A 379 -3.35 11.33 -6.68
CA LEU A 379 -3.57 12.67 -6.13
C LEU A 379 -3.21 12.68 -4.66
N TRP A 380 -2.47 13.71 -4.25
CA TRP A 380 -2.22 13.98 -2.84
C TRP A 380 -3.50 14.45 -2.16
N GLN A 381 -3.88 13.77 -1.10
CA GLN A 381 -5.02 14.12 -0.27
C GLN A 381 -4.54 14.25 1.17
N SER A 382 -4.91 15.35 1.81
CA SER A 382 -4.74 15.48 3.26
C SER A 382 -5.75 14.57 3.94
N THR A 383 -5.27 13.72 4.83
CA THR A 383 -6.05 12.72 5.54
C THR A 383 -6.17 13.12 7.01
N LEU A 384 -7.35 12.86 7.59
CA LEU A 384 -7.55 12.99 9.03
C LEU A 384 -7.28 11.64 9.69
N PRO A 385 -6.74 11.62 10.93
CA PRO A 385 -6.61 10.37 11.69
C PRO A 385 -7.99 9.71 11.88
N SER A 386 -8.04 8.39 11.85
CA SER A 386 -9.27 7.62 12.03
C SER A 386 -9.91 7.91 13.38
N ARG A 387 -11.24 8.05 13.41
CA ARG A 387 -12.02 8.11 14.66
C ARG A 387 -11.81 6.90 15.56
N PHE A 388 -11.38 5.76 15.02
CA PHE A 388 -11.09 4.56 15.82
C PHE A 388 -9.91 4.79 16.78
N LEU A 389 -9.02 5.73 16.49
CA LEU A 389 -7.92 6.10 17.39
C LEU A 389 -8.44 6.79 18.67
N ASP A 390 -9.46 7.64 18.54
CA ASP A 390 -10.09 8.32 19.68
C ASP A 390 -10.85 7.35 20.60
N GLU A 391 -11.15 6.15 20.09
CA GLU A 391 -11.82 5.08 20.82
C GLU A 391 -10.86 4.10 21.48
N LEU A 392 -9.54 4.33 21.40
CA LEU A 392 -8.55 3.51 22.09
C LEU A 392 -8.27 4.02 23.52
N PRO A 393 -8.15 3.13 24.51
CA PRO A 393 -7.98 3.53 25.91
C PRO A 393 -6.52 3.88 26.24
N ILE A 394 -6.30 5.04 26.86
CA ILE A 394 -4.96 5.56 27.26
C ILE A 394 -4.18 4.57 28.14
N ALA A 395 -4.88 3.76 28.94
CA ALA A 395 -4.25 2.77 29.81
C ALA A 395 -3.48 1.68 29.04
N HIS A 396 -3.90 1.36 27.81
CA HIS A 396 -3.33 0.27 27.01
C HIS A 396 -2.63 0.72 25.73
N VAL A 397 -2.58 2.03 25.48
CA VAL A 397 -1.99 2.61 24.28
C VAL A 397 -0.87 3.57 24.66
N GLU A 398 0.17 3.55 23.85
CA GLU A 398 1.29 4.49 23.88
C GLU A 398 1.37 5.19 22.53
N VAL A 399 1.48 6.52 22.53
CA VAL A 399 1.72 7.28 21.31
C VAL A 399 3.22 7.39 21.16
N ALA A 400 3.76 6.81 20.09
CA ALA A 400 5.19 6.89 19.82
C ALA A 400 5.56 8.34 19.51
N GLU A 401 6.59 8.86 20.19
CA GLU A 401 7.12 10.18 19.87
C GLU A 401 7.72 10.14 18.46
N GLN A 402 7.34 11.10 17.62
CA GLN A 402 8.04 11.31 16.36
C GLN A 402 9.46 11.78 16.74
N GLU A 403 10.46 10.90 16.62
CA GLU A 403 11.84 11.35 16.49
C GLU A 403 11.94 12.11 15.17
N VAL A 404 11.63 13.40 15.21
CA VAL A 404 11.91 14.32 14.11
C VAL A 404 13.43 14.41 14.02
N SER A 405 14.02 13.48 13.29
CA SER A 405 15.43 13.51 12.88
C SER A 405 15.62 14.57 11.79
N TYR A 406 15.16 15.80 12.05
CA TYR A 406 15.49 16.99 11.28
C TYR A 406 16.13 18.00 12.23
N GLY A 407 17.38 18.35 11.90
CA GLY A 407 18.32 19.08 12.76
C GLY A 407 17.74 20.31 13.47
N GLY A 408 18.23 20.50 14.69
CA GLY A 408 17.73 21.47 15.65
C GLY A 408 17.61 22.89 15.13
N TYR A 409 16.38 23.40 15.14
CA TYR A 409 16.07 24.75 15.60
C TYR A 409 14.73 24.69 16.32
N GLY A 410 14.77 24.76 17.65
CA GLY A 410 13.59 25.06 18.43
C GLY A 410 13.13 26.49 18.16
N ARG A 411 12.14 26.65 17.26
CA ARG A 411 11.07 27.64 17.40
C ARG A 411 9.93 27.41 16.40
N GLY A 412 8.85 26.81 16.90
CA GLY A 412 7.45 27.11 16.57
C GLY A 412 7.00 26.93 15.12
N GLY A 413 6.28 25.83 14.85
CA GLY A 413 5.58 25.69 13.56
C GLY A 413 4.87 24.38 13.27
N TYR A 414 4.55 23.55 14.27
CA TYR A 414 3.56 22.46 14.11
C TYR A 414 2.60 22.53 15.29
N GLY A 415 1.30 22.42 15.01
CA GLY A 415 0.26 22.50 16.02
C GLY A 415 0.50 21.50 17.14
N GLN A 416 0.40 21.97 18.38
CA GLN A 416 0.53 21.13 19.58
C GLN A 416 -0.40 19.93 19.49
N SER A 417 0.15 18.73 19.76
CA SER A 417 -0.65 17.53 19.91
C SER A 417 -1.71 17.75 21.00
N ARG A 418 -2.95 17.34 20.73
CA ARG A 418 -4.06 17.41 21.70
C ARG A 418 -3.81 16.52 22.93
N PHE A 419 -2.82 15.64 22.87
CA PHE A 419 -2.39 14.78 23.97
C PHE A 419 -1.40 15.47 24.94
N ASP A 420 -0.86 16.65 24.60
CA ASP A 420 0.09 17.39 25.46
C ASP A 420 -0.58 18.25 26.56
N LYS A 421 -1.91 18.36 26.60
CA LYS A 421 -2.61 19.10 27.66
C LYS A 421 -3.44 18.17 28.53
N ALA A 422 -2.99 18.00 29.76
CA ALA A 422 -3.80 17.52 30.87
C ALA A 422 -4.84 18.59 31.25
N ASP A 423 -6.03 18.49 30.66
CA ASP A 423 -7.34 18.66 31.32
C ASP A 423 -8.44 18.21 30.33
N PRO A 424 -9.05 17.02 30.50
CA PRO A 424 -10.07 16.50 29.59
C PRO A 424 -11.43 17.14 29.92
N PHE A 425 -12.33 17.20 28.94
CA PHE A 425 -13.70 17.76 29.01
C PHE A 425 -13.88 19.23 28.62
N GLU A 426 -13.38 19.65 27.45
CA GLU A 426 -14.07 20.68 26.66
C GLU A 426 -14.14 20.31 25.17
N ASN A 427 -15.35 20.07 24.67
CA ASN A 427 -15.65 19.83 23.26
C ASN A 427 -15.46 21.10 22.45
N ASN A 428 -14.58 21.11 21.44
CA ASN A 428 -14.47 22.22 20.50
C ASN A 428 -14.47 21.73 19.03
N TYR A 429 -15.66 21.34 18.55
CA TYR A 429 -15.95 21.19 17.13
C TYR A 429 -16.53 22.53 16.61
N GLN A 430 -15.70 23.34 15.97
CA GLN A 430 -16.14 24.60 15.34
C GLN A 430 -15.96 24.55 13.82
N THR A 431 -16.91 23.95 13.11
CA THR A 431 -17.05 24.16 11.67
C THR A 431 -18.02 25.32 11.39
N PRO A 432 -17.75 26.20 10.40
CA PRO A 432 -18.63 27.31 10.02
C PRO A 432 -20.06 26.91 9.59
N GLY A 433 -20.29 25.64 9.25
CA GLY A 433 -21.63 25.08 9.00
C GLY A 433 -22.44 24.85 10.28
N TRP A 434 -21.77 24.47 11.37
CA TRP A 434 -22.42 24.18 12.66
C TRP A 434 -22.85 25.46 13.38
N LYS A 435 -22.06 26.55 13.27
CA LYS A 435 -22.45 27.89 13.76
C LYS A 435 -23.72 28.44 13.10
N ARG A 436 -23.92 28.18 11.80
CA ARG A 436 -25.16 28.52 11.10
C ARG A 436 -26.35 27.68 11.57
N ALA A 437 -26.14 26.38 11.84
CA ALA A 437 -27.17 25.49 12.36
C ALA A 437 -27.57 25.73 13.84
N GLN A 438 -26.73 26.44 14.60
CA GLN A 438 -26.98 26.78 16.01
C GLN A 438 -27.66 28.15 16.16
N GLN A 439 -27.34 29.12 15.30
CA GLN A 439 -28.01 30.43 15.26
C GLN A 439 -29.47 30.37 14.80
N HIS A 440 -29.90 29.29 14.14
CA HIS A 440 -31.30 29.04 13.79
C HIS A 440 -32.05 28.18 14.82
N ARG A 441 -31.48 27.91 16.00
CA ARG A 441 -32.04 26.95 16.98
C ARG A 441 -32.54 27.56 18.28
N SER A 442 -32.57 28.90 18.41
CA SER A 442 -33.02 29.57 19.63
C SER A 442 -33.97 30.73 19.33
N GLU A 443 -35.16 30.40 18.84
CA GLU A 443 -36.43 31.05 19.23
C GLU A 443 -37.57 30.38 18.46
N ALA A 444 -38.58 29.92 19.22
CA ALA A 444 -39.76 29.17 18.77
C ALA A 444 -39.51 27.71 18.33
N THR A 445 -39.76 26.76 19.24
CA THR A 445 -40.93 25.85 19.20
C THR A 445 -40.70 24.74 20.23
N ARG A 446 -41.12 24.97 21.48
CA ARG A 446 -41.21 23.94 22.53
C ARG A 446 -42.60 23.29 22.58
N ASP A 447 -43.54 23.73 21.74
CA ASP A 447 -44.87 23.15 21.62
C ASP A 447 -45.32 23.28 20.17
N ASN A 448 -45.47 22.15 19.47
CA ASN A 448 -46.70 21.75 18.77
C ASN A 448 -46.39 20.70 17.70
N TRP A 449 -47.03 19.55 17.85
CA TRP A 449 -47.07 18.48 16.88
C TRP A 449 -48.14 18.82 15.82
N GLY A 450 -47.75 18.92 14.54
CA GLY A 450 -48.69 18.73 13.43
C GLY A 450 -48.67 19.78 12.31
N THR A 451 -48.75 19.23 11.10
CA THR A 451 -49.32 19.80 9.86
C THR A 451 -48.34 20.36 8.79
N ARG A 452 -48.25 19.55 7.72
CA ARG A 452 -48.02 19.74 6.28
C ARG A 452 -48.00 21.18 5.68
N SER A 453 -47.28 21.26 4.55
CA SER A 453 -47.12 22.33 3.52
C SER A 453 -45.85 23.17 3.74
N GLY A 454 -44.96 23.45 2.77
CA GLY A 454 -45.02 23.41 1.32
C GLY A 454 -44.74 24.81 0.79
N HIS A 455 -43.47 25.17 0.51
CA HIS A 455 -43.07 26.03 -0.62
C HIS A 455 -41.57 26.41 -0.68
N ALA A 456 -41.12 26.46 -1.94
CA ALA A 456 -40.21 27.41 -2.57
C ALA A 456 -38.69 27.33 -2.30
N ILE A 457 -38.03 26.80 -3.34
CA ILE A 457 -36.63 26.96 -3.74
C ILE A 457 -36.42 28.40 -4.22
N GLU A 458 -35.37 29.08 -3.75
CA GLU A 458 -34.79 30.24 -4.45
C GLU A 458 -33.30 30.03 -4.70
N ARG A 459 -32.94 30.14 -5.99
CA ARG A 459 -31.60 30.25 -6.55
C ARG A 459 -31.08 31.67 -6.38
N ILE A 460 -29.83 31.82 -5.94
CA ILE A 460 -28.93 32.95 -6.23
C ILE A 460 -27.51 32.38 -6.11
N GLY A 461 -26.51 32.52 -6.98
CA GLY A 461 -26.29 33.30 -8.21
C GLY A 461 -24.75 33.33 -8.37
N TYR A 462 -24.24 32.93 -9.54
CA TYR A 462 -22.80 32.89 -9.85
C TYR A 462 -22.19 34.30 -9.87
N GLY A 463 -21.02 34.48 -9.26
CA GLY A 463 -20.20 35.69 -9.34
C GLY A 463 -18.72 35.34 -9.47
N GLU A 464 -18.12 35.79 -10.57
CA GLU A 464 -16.72 35.67 -10.95
C GLU A 464 -15.74 36.24 -9.91
N SER A 465 -14.66 35.52 -9.62
CA SER A 465 -13.33 36.08 -9.29
C SER A 465 -12.31 34.94 -9.19
N GLY A 466 -11.39 34.86 -10.16
CA GLY A 466 -10.32 33.86 -10.22
C GLY A 466 -9.19 34.07 -9.19
N PRO A 467 -8.34 33.06 -8.96
CA PRO A 467 -7.32 33.07 -7.92
C PRO A 467 -6.11 33.96 -8.28
N ARG A 468 -5.68 34.80 -7.33
CA ARG A 468 -4.44 35.59 -7.41
C ARG A 468 -3.26 34.76 -6.91
N THR A 469 -2.35 34.43 -7.81
CA THR A 469 -1.04 33.82 -7.56
C THR A 469 -0.13 34.79 -6.78
N ARG A 470 0.48 34.33 -5.69
CA ARG A 470 1.57 35.03 -5.00
C ARG A 470 2.89 34.31 -5.33
N THR A 471 3.73 34.97 -6.11
CA THR A 471 5.13 34.59 -6.36
C THR A 471 5.96 34.94 -5.12
N ILE A 472 6.81 34.02 -4.67
CA ILE A 472 7.85 34.28 -3.66
C ILE A 472 9.18 33.94 -4.34
N GLU A 473 10.01 34.96 -4.54
CA GLU A 473 11.42 34.80 -4.94
C GLU A 473 12.26 34.52 -3.71
N GLY A 474 13.12 33.50 -3.78
CA GLY A 474 14.05 33.12 -2.72
C GLY A 474 15.36 32.63 -3.33
N GLU A 475 16.46 33.25 -2.91
CA GLU A 475 17.82 33.05 -3.39
C GLU A 475 18.44 31.73 -2.83
N LEU A 476 19.11 30.97 -3.69
CA LEU A 476 19.81 29.73 -3.32
C LEU A 476 21.09 30.05 -2.54
N VAL A 477 21.07 29.88 -1.22
CA VAL A 477 22.30 29.81 -0.41
C VAL A 477 22.56 28.34 -0.06
N ALA A 478 23.31 27.66 -0.92
CA ALA A 478 23.82 26.32 -0.62
C ALA A 478 24.95 26.40 0.41
N LYS A 479 24.72 25.93 1.63
CA LYS A 479 25.79 25.40 2.51
C LYS A 479 25.21 24.58 3.66
N SER A 480 25.39 23.27 3.61
CA SER A 480 25.26 22.38 4.77
C SER A 480 26.56 21.61 4.95
N THR A 481 27.51 22.24 5.65
CA THR A 481 28.66 21.55 6.24
C THR A 481 28.37 21.36 7.72
N SER A 482 28.31 20.12 8.21
CA SER A 482 28.34 19.82 9.63
C SER A 482 29.63 20.38 10.25
N ALA A 483 29.53 20.91 11.48
CA ALA A 483 30.63 21.58 12.17
C ALA A 483 31.62 20.61 12.87
N GLU A 484 31.38 19.30 12.79
CA GLU A 484 32.28 18.29 13.36
C GLU A 484 33.21 17.72 12.29
N PRO A 485 34.54 17.75 12.50
CA PRO A 485 35.50 17.16 11.58
C PRO A 485 35.37 15.64 11.57
N SER A 486 35.41 15.02 10.38
CA SER A 486 35.41 13.56 10.27
C SER A 486 36.58 12.93 11.03
N ARG A 487 36.35 11.74 11.59
CA ARG A 487 37.34 10.96 12.35
C ARG A 487 38.50 10.38 11.50
N PHE A 488 38.49 10.62 10.19
CA PHE A 488 39.44 10.10 9.22
C PHE A 488 40.25 11.22 8.55
N ASN A 489 41.40 10.88 7.97
CA ASN A 489 42.22 11.81 7.19
C ASN A 489 42.25 11.44 5.71
N VAL A 490 42.47 12.43 4.83
CA VAL A 490 42.73 12.18 3.41
C VAL A 490 43.98 11.30 3.28
N GLY A 491 43.87 10.23 2.51
CA GLY A 491 44.88 9.20 2.31
C GLY A 491 44.68 7.94 3.16
N ASP A 492 43.85 7.98 4.21
CA ASP A 492 43.59 6.81 5.05
C ASP A 492 42.96 5.67 4.24
N ARG A 493 43.41 4.45 4.52
CA ARG A 493 42.86 3.22 3.95
C ARG A 493 41.65 2.79 4.78
N VAL A 494 40.54 2.57 4.11
CA VAL A 494 39.28 2.22 4.76
C VAL A 494 38.56 1.11 4.00
N PHE A 495 37.77 0.34 4.73
CA PHE A 495 36.94 -0.74 4.21
C PHE A 495 35.48 -0.33 4.28
N HIS A 496 34.77 -0.51 3.16
CA HIS A 496 33.33 -0.36 3.08
C HIS A 496 32.71 -1.72 2.73
N ILE A 497 31.71 -2.16 3.50
CA ILE A 497 31.09 -3.49 3.37
C ILE A 497 30.63 -3.83 1.94
N LYS A 498 30.18 -2.83 1.16
CA LYS A 498 29.72 -2.99 -0.24
C LYS A 498 30.81 -2.81 -1.31
N PHE A 499 31.79 -1.95 -1.05
CA PHE A 499 32.73 -1.48 -2.10
C PHE A 499 34.16 -1.99 -1.89
N GLY A 500 34.41 -2.66 -0.77
CA GLY A 500 35.72 -3.20 -0.42
C GLY A 500 36.67 -2.13 0.10
N ASN A 501 37.96 -2.34 -0.11
CA ASN A 501 39.00 -1.41 0.33
C ASN A 501 39.12 -0.22 -0.62
N GLY A 502 39.38 0.96 -0.05
CA GLY A 502 39.67 2.16 -0.79
C GLY A 502 40.47 3.17 0.03
N ASN A 503 40.97 4.22 -0.64
CA ASN A 503 41.67 5.33 0.00
C ASN A 503 40.80 6.58 -0.03
N ILE A 504 40.75 7.31 1.09
CA ILE A 504 40.02 8.57 1.16
C ILE A 504 40.73 9.63 0.30
N ALA A 505 40.07 10.12 -0.73
CA ALA A 505 40.57 11.14 -1.64
C ALA A 505 40.20 12.57 -1.21
N ALA A 506 39.03 12.76 -0.57
CA ALA A 506 38.61 14.06 -0.03
C ALA A 506 37.64 13.90 1.14
N ILE A 507 37.59 14.90 2.03
CA ILE A 507 36.69 14.94 3.18
C ILE A 507 35.92 16.25 3.17
N GLU A 508 34.59 16.17 3.21
CA GLU A 508 33.68 17.32 3.28
C GLU A 508 32.67 17.09 4.40
N GLY A 509 32.94 17.66 5.59
CA GLY A 509 32.16 17.37 6.80
C GLY A 509 32.26 15.89 7.18
N ASN A 510 31.13 15.19 7.26
CA ASN A 510 31.04 13.75 7.51
C ASN A 510 31.01 12.90 6.23
N LYS A 511 31.14 13.51 5.05
CA LYS A 511 31.18 12.80 3.76
C LYS A 511 32.62 12.59 3.33
N LEU A 512 32.97 11.33 3.06
CA LEU A 512 34.25 10.88 2.54
C LEU A 512 34.08 10.57 1.05
N THR A 513 34.91 11.18 0.21
CA THR A 513 35.11 10.71 -1.16
C THR A 513 36.24 9.68 -1.12
N ILE A 514 35.95 8.45 -1.53
CA ILE A 514 36.88 7.31 -1.45
C ILE A 514 37.06 6.70 -2.83
N ASP A 515 38.32 6.47 -3.20
CA ASP A 515 38.68 5.71 -4.40
C ASP A 515 38.81 4.24 -4.04
N PHE A 516 37.78 3.45 -4.37
CA PHE A 516 37.72 2.02 -4.11
C PHE A 516 38.42 1.22 -5.21
N ASP A 517 39.22 0.23 -4.82
CA ASP A 517 40.06 -0.56 -5.75
C ASP A 517 39.24 -1.24 -6.86
N ARG A 518 37.98 -1.62 -6.58
CA ARG A 518 37.10 -2.36 -7.50
C ARG A 518 35.82 -1.63 -7.89
N ALA A 519 35.46 -0.55 -7.18
CA ALA A 519 34.17 0.14 -7.33
C ALA A 519 34.32 1.60 -7.80
N GLY A 520 35.54 2.07 -8.04
CA GLY A 520 35.83 3.44 -8.46
C GLY A 520 35.58 4.47 -7.36
N GLN A 521 35.54 5.74 -7.73
CA GLN A 521 35.33 6.83 -6.78
C GLN A 521 33.87 6.88 -6.30
N LYS A 522 33.64 6.84 -4.98
CA LYS A 522 32.31 6.95 -4.38
C LYS A 522 32.33 7.88 -3.17
N ARG A 523 31.24 8.60 -2.96
CA ARG A 523 31.02 9.41 -1.76
C ARG A 523 30.22 8.60 -0.75
N VAL A 524 30.78 8.39 0.44
CA VAL A 524 30.17 7.65 1.53
C VAL A 524 30.25 8.46 2.82
N LEU A 525 29.36 8.18 3.77
CA LEU A 525 29.42 8.80 5.09
C LEU A 525 30.45 8.07 5.96
N ASP A 526 31.15 8.81 6.81
CA ASP A 526 32.23 8.27 7.65
C ASP A 526 31.77 7.18 8.63
N GLY A 527 30.50 7.18 9.03
CA GLY A 527 29.89 6.11 9.83
C GLY A 527 29.77 4.74 9.15
N PHE A 528 29.98 4.66 7.83
CA PHE A 528 29.82 3.42 7.04
C PHE A 528 31.14 2.82 6.57
N VAL A 529 32.27 3.34 7.07
CA VAL A 529 33.60 2.83 6.74
C VAL A 529 34.40 2.52 8.00
N GLU A 530 35.17 1.44 7.94
CA GLU A 530 36.07 1.03 9.00
C GLU A 530 37.52 1.28 8.59
N ARG A 531 38.37 1.68 9.54
CA ARG A 531 39.80 1.87 9.26
C ARG A 531 40.47 0.51 9.13
N VAL A 532 41.28 0.33 8.09
CA VAL A 532 42.02 -0.90 7.79
C VAL A 532 43.45 -0.82 8.30
#